data_AF-A0A519WQX5-F1
#
_entry.id   AF-A0A519WQX5-F1
#
_cell.length_a   1.000
_cell.length_b   1.000
_cell.length_c   1.000
_cell.angle_alpha   90.00
_cell.angle_beta   90.00
_cell.angle_gamma   90.00
#
_symmetry.space_group_name_H-M   'P 1'
#
loop_
_entity.id
_entity.type
_entity.pdbx_description
1 polymer ?
#
loop_
_entity_poly.entity_id
_entity_poly.type
_entity_poly.pdbx_seq_one_letter_code
_entity_poly.pdbx_strand_id
1 'polypeptide(L)'
;FYYGIGGIKTDQEDPGMQHFTIEPKAVADLSFCRTSYNSLYGKIRSEWKRDADGKFHILLEIPVNSSATFVLPSGKKSIKDESGNIVSVKEVNNKLQADFSSGIYKLEVN
;
A
#
# COMPACT_ATOMS: atom_id res chain seq x y z
N PHE A 1 20.38 -5.15 -0.60
CA PHE A 1 19.31 -6.08 -0.18
C PHE A 1 18.20 -5.29 0.50
N TYR A 2 17.15 -4.88 -0.23
CA TYR A 2 15.99 -4.13 0.31
C TYR A 2 14.67 -4.76 -0.17
N TYR A 3 14.49 -6.07 0.10
CA TYR A 3 13.26 -6.82 -0.21
C TYR A 3 12.46 -7.21 1.05
N GLY A 4 12.77 -6.60 2.20
CA GLY A 4 12.28 -7.06 3.49
C GLY A 4 10.99 -6.38 3.95
N ILE A 5 9.90 -7.15 4.01
CA ILE A 5 8.77 -7.01 4.94
C ILE A 5 7.76 -5.89 4.64
N GLY A 6 8.14 -4.83 3.91
CA GLY A 6 7.22 -3.75 3.51
C GLY A 6 6.20 -4.10 2.43
N GLY A 7 6.39 -5.24 1.74
CA GLY A 7 5.60 -5.60 0.56
C GLY A 7 5.83 -4.71 -0.66
N ILE A 8 6.80 -3.76 -0.58
CA ILE A 8 7.14 -2.84 -1.66
C ILE A 8 7.93 -3.60 -2.73
N LYS A 9 7.25 -4.02 -3.80
CA LYS A 9 7.89 -4.43 -5.05
C LYS A 9 8.05 -3.20 -5.93
N THR A 10 9.28 -2.75 -6.09
CA THR A 10 9.63 -1.84 -7.19
C THR A 10 9.70 -2.67 -8.45
N ASP A 11 8.99 -2.24 -9.49
CA ASP A 11 9.09 -2.90 -10.78
C ASP A 11 10.51 -2.73 -11.34
N GLN A 12 11.17 -3.81 -11.71
CA GLN A 12 12.50 -3.76 -12.31
C GLN A 12 12.47 -3.25 -13.75
N GLU A 13 11.28 -3.20 -14.36
CA GLU A 13 11.09 -2.78 -15.75
C GLU A 13 11.09 -1.25 -15.91
N ASP A 14 10.90 -0.49 -14.82
CA ASP A 14 10.91 0.98 -14.81
C ASP A 14 12.09 1.52 -13.96
N PRO A 15 13.27 1.78 -14.58
CA PRO A 15 14.44 2.29 -13.86
C PRO A 15 14.18 3.72 -13.36
N GLY A 16 13.68 3.83 -12.13
CA GLY A 16 13.45 5.13 -11.48
C GLY A 16 12.60 5.09 -10.22
N MET A 17 12.02 3.95 -9.82
CA MET A 17 11.00 3.90 -8.76
C MET A 17 9.80 4.81 -9.06
N GLN A 18 9.43 4.94 -10.34
CA GLN A 18 8.22 5.66 -10.74
C GLN A 18 6.95 4.89 -10.32
N HIS A 19 7.03 3.57 -10.25
CA HIS A 19 5.93 2.71 -9.79
C HIS A 19 6.39 1.71 -8.73
N PHE A 20 5.56 1.52 -7.69
CA PHE A 20 5.78 0.48 -6.69
C PHE A 20 4.49 -0.20 -6.26
N THR A 21 4.54 -1.51 -6.06
CA THR A 21 3.40 -2.28 -5.56
C THR A 21 3.57 -2.52 -4.07
N ILE A 22 2.54 -2.26 -3.27
CA ILE A 22 2.46 -2.57 -1.85
C ILE A 22 1.53 -3.76 -1.70
N GLU A 23 2.13 -4.94 -1.55
CA GLU A 23 1.40 -6.16 -1.20
C GLU A 23 1.63 -6.46 0.29
N PRO A 24 0.81 -5.95 1.21
CA PRO A 24 0.82 -6.38 2.59
C PRO A 24 0.41 -7.85 2.61
N LYS A 25 1.40 -8.74 2.72
CA LYS A 25 1.12 -10.10 3.12
C LYS A 25 0.63 -10.02 4.55
N ALA A 26 -0.68 -10.20 4.74
CA ALA A 26 -1.26 -10.50 6.04
C ALA A 26 -0.78 -11.89 6.48
N VAL A 27 0.53 -12.02 6.70
CA VAL A 27 1.09 -13.13 7.46
C VAL A 27 0.47 -12.98 8.84
N ALA A 28 -0.12 -14.04 9.38
CA ALA A 28 -0.87 -14.01 10.64
C ALA A 28 -0.10 -13.39 11.83
N ASP A 29 1.22 -13.25 11.69
CA ASP A 29 2.18 -12.75 12.68
C ASP A 29 2.48 -11.24 12.59
N LEU A 30 2.15 -10.55 11.48
CA LEU A 30 2.45 -9.12 11.33
C LEU A 30 1.23 -8.24 11.66
N SER A 31 1.29 -7.60 12.83
CA SER A 31 0.28 -6.63 13.29
C SER A 31 0.52 -5.20 12.81
N PHE A 32 1.76 -4.85 12.44
CA PHE A 32 2.08 -3.55 11.86
C PHE A 32 3.33 -3.66 10.98
N CYS A 33 3.41 -2.81 9.97
CA CYS A 33 4.61 -2.62 9.18
C CYS A 33 4.77 -1.14 8.85
N ARG A 34 5.97 -0.64 9.02
CA ARG A 34 6.34 0.72 8.61
C ARG A 34 7.54 0.63 7.70
N THR A 35 7.34 1.05 6.45
CA THR A 35 8.39 1.16 5.46
C THR A 35 8.49 2.60 5.02
N SER A 36 9.69 3.16 5.11
CA SER A 36 10.01 4.46 4.56
C SER A 36 11.23 4.34 3.66
N TYR A 37 11.12 4.85 2.46
CA TYR A 37 12.17 4.82 1.48
C TYR A 37 12.39 6.22 0.94
N ASN A 38 13.61 6.73 1.02
CA ASN A 38 13.97 7.99 0.37
C ASN A 38 14.47 7.68 -1.04
N SER A 39 13.65 8.02 -2.03
CA SER A 39 14.02 7.95 -3.44
C SER A 39 14.56 9.30 -3.93
N LEU A 40 15.13 9.31 -5.12
CA LEU A 40 15.60 10.52 -5.83
C LEU A 40 14.47 11.55 -6.03
N TYR A 41 13.23 11.08 -6.20
CA TYR A 41 12.04 11.91 -6.42
C TYR A 41 11.39 12.40 -5.12
N GLY A 42 11.81 11.89 -3.97
CA GLY A 42 11.25 12.25 -2.67
C GLY A 42 11.07 11.05 -1.73
N LYS A 43 10.41 11.32 -0.60
CA LYS A 43 10.15 10.31 0.42
C LYS A 43 8.91 9.51 0.08
N ILE A 44 9.08 8.20 0.01
CA ILE A 44 8.01 7.21 -0.08
C ILE A 44 7.78 6.67 1.33
N ARG A 45 6.55 6.72 1.83
CA ARG A 45 6.18 6.09 3.10
C ARG A 45 5.01 5.16 2.88
N SER A 46 5.12 3.94 3.37
CA SER A 46 4.04 2.97 3.42
C SER A 46 3.98 2.44 4.85
N GLU A 47 2.93 2.78 5.55
CA GLU A 47 2.70 2.37 6.93
C GLU A 47 1.34 1.69 7.00
N TRP A 48 1.28 0.50 7.56
CA TRP A 48 0.01 -0.15 7.83
C TRP A 48 0.03 -0.77 9.22
N LYS A 49 -1.11 -0.70 9.90
CA LYS A 49 -1.34 -1.30 11.21
C LYS A 49 -2.67 -2.01 11.21
N ARG A 50 -2.72 -3.14 11.90
CA ARG A 50 -3.95 -3.86 12.20
C ARG A 50 -4.36 -3.48 13.62
N ASP A 51 -5.56 -2.95 13.75
CA ASP A 51 -6.17 -2.62 15.03
C ASP A 51 -6.80 -3.89 15.66
N ALA A 52 -6.98 -3.88 16.98
CA ALA A 52 -7.50 -5.04 17.74
C ALA A 52 -8.93 -5.44 17.31
N ASP A 53 -9.68 -4.48 16.76
CA ASP A 53 -11.02 -4.65 16.19
C ASP A 53 -11.01 -5.39 14.83
N GLY A 54 -9.83 -5.69 14.28
CA GLY A 54 -9.65 -6.35 12.98
C GLY A 54 -9.62 -5.39 11.78
N LYS A 55 -9.74 -4.09 12.02
CA LYS A 55 -9.57 -3.02 11.02
C LYS A 55 -8.10 -2.84 10.66
N PHE A 56 -7.83 -2.60 9.39
CA PHE A 56 -6.48 -2.30 8.91
C PHE A 56 -6.41 -0.83 8.52
N HIS A 57 -5.54 -0.07 9.18
CA HIS A 57 -5.25 1.31 8.80
C HIS A 57 -3.97 1.33 7.98
N ILE A 58 -4.01 1.96 6.81
CA ILE A 58 -2.90 2.12 5.90
C ILE A 58 -2.69 3.61 5.65
N LEU A 59 -1.44 4.06 5.66
CA LEU A 59 -1.00 5.40 5.34
C LEU A 59 0.08 5.29 4.27
N LEU A 60 -0.23 5.83 3.10
CA LEU A 60 0.66 5.89 1.94
C LEU A 60 1.04 7.35 1.70
N GLU A 61 2.33 7.61 1.55
CA GLU A 61 2.91 8.88 1.16
C GLU A 61 3.67 8.63 -0.13
N ILE A 62 3.15 9.16 -1.22
CA ILE A 62 3.66 8.94 -2.57
C ILE A 62 4.18 10.28 -3.08
N PRO A 63 5.47 10.42 -3.39
CA PRO A 63 6.03 11.67 -3.87
C PRO A 63 5.51 12.02 -5.28
N VAL A 64 5.72 13.28 -5.68
CA VAL A 64 5.36 13.77 -7.01
C VAL A 64 6.18 13.01 -8.07
N ASN A 65 5.54 12.59 -9.16
CA ASN A 65 6.07 11.68 -10.20
C ASN A 65 6.22 10.20 -9.81
N SER A 66 5.54 9.77 -8.74
CA SER A 66 5.44 8.35 -8.39
C SER A 66 3.99 7.90 -8.27
N SER A 67 3.78 6.61 -8.46
CA SER A 67 2.49 5.93 -8.27
C SER A 67 2.68 4.64 -7.46
N ALA A 68 1.65 4.26 -6.71
CA ALA A 68 1.64 3.04 -5.92
C ALA A 68 0.43 2.17 -6.23
N THR A 69 0.63 0.86 -6.36
CA THR A 69 -0.47 -0.12 -6.43
C THR A 69 -0.61 -0.81 -5.08
N PHE A 70 -1.75 -0.64 -4.41
CA PHE A 70 -2.03 -1.32 -3.15
C PHE A 70 -2.85 -2.58 -3.41
N VAL A 71 -2.35 -3.73 -2.98
CA VAL A 71 -3.03 -5.02 -3.13
C VAL A 71 -3.65 -5.43 -1.79
N LEU A 72 -4.96 -5.64 -1.71
CA LEU A 72 -5.59 -6.08 -0.47
C LEU A 72 -5.24 -7.55 -0.16
N PRO A 73 -5.06 -7.89 1.13
CA PRO A 73 -4.98 -9.28 1.55
C PRO A 73 -6.32 -9.99 1.33
N SER A 74 -6.27 -11.25 0.93
CA SER A 74 -7.45 -12.09 0.69
C SER A 74 -8.33 -12.17 1.94
N GLY A 75 -9.61 -11.85 1.78
CA GLY A 75 -10.61 -11.85 2.86
C GLY A 75 -11.14 -10.46 3.25
N LYS A 76 -10.52 -9.38 2.76
CA LYS A 76 -11.01 -8.01 2.92
C LYS A 76 -11.85 -7.60 1.72
N LYS A 77 -12.98 -6.92 1.97
CA LYS A 77 -13.99 -6.65 0.92
C LYS A 77 -14.01 -5.21 0.43
N SER A 78 -13.58 -4.26 1.26
CA SER A 78 -13.65 -2.85 0.92
C SER A 78 -12.50 -2.05 1.54
N ILE A 79 -11.96 -1.12 0.75
CA ILE A 79 -11.13 -0.03 1.24
C ILE A 79 -12.00 1.22 1.38
N LYS A 80 -11.87 1.92 2.49
CA LYS A 80 -12.39 3.27 2.69
C LYS A 80 -11.22 4.24 2.82
N ASP A 81 -11.36 5.46 2.33
CA ASP A 81 -10.42 6.54 2.62
C ASP A 81 -10.72 7.17 4.00
N GLU A 82 -9.83 8.02 4.53
CA GLU A 82 -10.04 8.80 5.76
C GLU A 82 -11.35 9.61 5.73
N SER A 83 -11.80 10.00 4.53
CA SER A 83 -13.09 10.68 4.34
C SER A 83 -14.32 9.76 4.43
N GLY A 84 -14.12 8.44 4.61
CA GLY A 84 -15.19 7.43 4.59
C GLY A 84 -15.66 7.02 3.19
N ASN A 85 -15.04 7.57 2.14
CA ASN A 85 -15.36 7.24 0.75
C ASN A 85 -14.82 5.85 0.38
N ILE A 86 -15.61 5.05 -0.33
CA ILE A 86 -15.17 3.74 -0.82
C ILE A 86 -14.20 3.97 -1.98
N VAL A 87 -13.01 3.39 -1.89
CA VAL A 87 -12.01 3.45 -2.96
C VAL A 87 -12.31 2.37 -3.99
N SER A 88 -12.32 2.74 -5.27
CA SER A 88 -12.48 1.80 -6.38
C SER A 88 -11.32 0.82 -6.43
N VAL A 89 -11.62 -0.45 -6.16
CA VAL A 89 -10.67 -1.55 -6.29
C VAL A 89 -10.94 -2.33 -7.57
N LYS A 90 -9.87 -2.79 -8.22
CA LYS A 90 -9.90 -3.67 -9.38
C LYS A 90 -9.54 -5.08 -8.92
N GLU A 91 -10.33 -6.07 -9.32
CA GLU A 91 -9.97 -7.47 -9.10
C GLU A 91 -9.03 -7.93 -10.22
N VAL A 92 -7.82 -8.32 -9.85
CA VAL A 92 -6.80 -8.84 -10.77
C VAL A 92 -6.19 -10.08 -10.13
N ASN A 93 -6.18 -11.22 -10.86
CA ASN A 93 -5.69 -12.49 -10.33
C ASN A 93 -6.33 -12.89 -8.99
N ASN A 94 -7.66 -12.70 -8.87
CA ASN A 94 -8.43 -13.03 -7.65
C ASN A 94 -7.97 -12.27 -6.39
N LYS A 95 -7.29 -11.13 -6.58
CA LYS A 95 -6.88 -10.17 -5.55
C LYS A 95 -7.43 -8.78 -5.89
N LEU A 96 -7.91 -8.07 -4.89
CA LEU A 96 -8.34 -6.68 -5.06
C LEU A 96 -7.12 -5.77 -5.03
N GLN A 97 -7.05 -4.81 -5.95
CA GLN A 97 -5.95 -3.85 -6.08
C GLN A 97 -6.50 -2.44 -6.26
N ALA A 98 -5.85 -1.43 -5.69
CA ALA A 98 -6.17 -0.02 -5.88
C ALA A 98 -4.94 0.76 -6.33
N ASP A 99 -5.10 1.58 -7.35
CA ASP A 99 -4.04 2.41 -7.91
C ASP A 99 -4.07 3.79 -7.25
N PHE A 100 -2.92 4.24 -6.73
CA PHE A 100 -2.73 5.55 -6.12
C PHE A 100 -1.64 6.32 -6.87
N SER A 101 -1.88 7.59 -7.13
CA SER A 101 -0.90 8.48 -7.77
C SER A 101 -0.06 9.19 -6.70
N SER A 102 0.57 10.32 -7.01
CA SER A 102 1.24 11.14 -6.01
C SER A 102 0.26 11.78 -5.02
N GLY A 103 0.55 11.68 -3.73
CA GLY A 103 -0.30 12.21 -2.67
C GLY A 103 -0.11 11.48 -1.35
N ILE A 104 -0.80 11.98 -0.32
CA ILE A 104 -0.91 11.28 0.96
C ILE A 104 -2.29 10.65 1.02
N TYR A 105 -2.34 9.33 1.15
CA TYR A 105 -3.57 8.55 1.22
C TYR A 105 -3.64 7.84 2.55
N LYS A 106 -4.78 7.95 3.21
CA LYS A 106 -5.05 7.23 4.46
C LYS A 106 -6.26 6.37 4.23
N LEU A 107 -6.06 5.07 4.35
CA LEU A 107 -7.02 4.07 3.98
C LEU A 107 -7.36 3.21 5.20
N GLU A 108 -8.63 2.84 5.32
CA GLU A 108 -9.13 1.87 6.28
C GLU A 108 -9.71 0.68 5.52
N VAL A 109 -9.21 -0.51 5.82
CA VAL A 109 -9.68 -1.76 5.22
C VAL A 109 -10.43 -2.56 6.27
N ASN A 110 -11.67 -2.92 5.93
CA ASN A 110 -12.60 -3.66 6.79
C ASN A 110 -12.83 -5.08 6.25
#